data_AF-C5KM24-F1
#
_entry.id   AF-C5KM24-F1
#
_cell.length_a   1.000
_cell.length_b   1.000
_cell.length_c   1.000
_cell.angle_alpha   90.00
_cell.angle_beta   90.00
_cell.angle_gamma   90.00
#
_symmetry.space_group_name_H-M   'P 1'
#
loop_
_entity.id
_entity.type
_entity.pdbx_description
1 polymer ?
#
loop_
_entity_poly.entity_id
_entity_poly.type
_entity_poly.pdbx_seq_one_letter_code
_entity_poly.pdbx_strand_id
1 'polypeptide(L)'
;MQSGTKLSESAKALAAAIRDVEGEHEGEWTAVTISRGTANRINKQHIGAIPGNPVTFNAGISDHRPPAEDEDIGVIGIPLVVKLKLGCRIVFTKNCRGAYCNGDLGLVTEMLNVEGVKQVDYGAFDEACELSSVPVIRVKLDRTGQEITVEPVTQTVTNY
;
A
#
# COMPACT_ATOMS: atom_id res chain seq x y z
N MET A 1 -27.42 1.78 -10.24
CA MET A 1 -26.10 1.73 -10.93
C MET A 1 -25.99 2.95 -11.82
N GLN A 2 -25.17 3.95 -11.46
CA GLN A 2 -24.89 5.06 -12.37
C GLN A 2 -24.01 4.53 -13.50
N SER A 3 -24.57 4.40 -14.70
CA SER A 3 -23.80 4.14 -15.90
C SER A 3 -22.91 5.35 -16.14
N GLY A 4 -21.60 5.22 -15.88
CA GLY A 4 -20.62 6.22 -16.29
C GLY A 4 -20.83 6.52 -17.76
N THR A 5 -21.08 7.79 -18.08
CA THR A 5 -21.34 8.26 -19.44
C THR A 5 -20.16 7.84 -20.32
N LYS A 6 -20.43 7.05 -21.38
CA LYS A 6 -19.39 6.67 -22.35
C LYS A 6 -18.80 7.95 -22.94
N LEU A 7 -17.51 8.18 -22.69
CA LEU A 7 -16.77 9.30 -23.27
C LEU A 7 -16.86 9.25 -24.81
N SER A 8 -17.01 10.39 -25.47
CA SER A 8 -16.91 10.49 -26.93
C SER A 8 -15.51 10.08 -27.39
N GLU A 9 -15.36 9.64 -28.64
CA GLU A 9 -14.04 9.30 -29.22
C GLU A 9 -13.05 10.48 -29.17
N SER A 10 -13.55 11.72 -29.33
CA SER A 10 -12.75 12.94 -29.15
C SER A 10 -12.27 13.13 -27.70
N ALA A 11 -13.14 12.87 -26.72
CA ALA A 11 -12.78 12.95 -25.30
C ALA A 11 -11.83 11.82 -24.87
N LYS A 12 -11.97 10.61 -25.44
CA LYS A 12 -11.01 9.51 -25.26
C LYS A 12 -9.65 9.86 -25.85
N ALA A 13 -9.60 10.44 -27.04
CA ALA A 13 -8.35 10.88 -27.67
C ALA A 13 -7.68 11.99 -26.85
N LEU A 14 -8.44 12.96 -26.34
CA LEU A 14 -7.93 13.99 -25.44
C LEU A 14 -7.43 13.41 -24.12
N ALA A 15 -8.18 12.51 -23.49
CA ALA A 15 -7.78 11.83 -22.26
C ALA A 15 -6.52 10.95 -22.46
N ALA A 16 -6.37 10.32 -23.63
CA ALA A 16 -5.16 9.58 -23.99
C ALA A 16 -3.95 10.49 -24.31
N ALA A 17 -4.22 11.73 -24.75
CA ALA A 17 -3.21 12.75 -24.98
C ALA A 17 -2.75 13.44 -23.69
N ILE A 18 -3.60 13.49 -22.66
CA ILE A 18 -3.21 13.88 -21.29
C ILE A 18 -2.35 12.76 -20.71
N ARG A 19 -1.05 12.84 -20.95
CA ARG A 19 -0.06 12.00 -20.29
C ARG A 19 0.51 12.77 -19.12
N ASP A 20 0.22 12.30 -17.91
CA ASP A 20 1.01 12.71 -16.76
C ASP A 20 2.45 12.21 -16.98
N VAL A 21 3.35 13.13 -17.27
CA VAL A 21 4.78 12.89 -17.31
C VAL A 21 5.35 13.54 -16.06
N GLU A 22 6.06 12.77 -15.26
CA GLU A 22 6.79 13.31 -14.12
C GLU A 22 7.88 14.26 -14.65
N GLY A 23 7.80 15.53 -14.25
CA GLY A 23 8.81 16.53 -14.57
C GLY A 23 10.00 16.46 -13.60
N GLU A 24 10.89 17.44 -13.70
CA GLU A 24 11.92 17.66 -12.67
C GLU A 24 11.23 17.86 -11.30
N HIS A 25 11.68 17.10 -10.31
CA HIS A 25 11.15 17.15 -8.95
C HIS A 25 12.29 16.92 -7.95
N GLU A 26 12.20 17.57 -6.80
CA GLU A 26 13.07 17.27 -5.67
C GLU A 26 12.66 15.93 -5.06
N GLY A 27 13.58 15.18 -4.46
CA GLY A 27 13.28 13.89 -3.84
C GLY A 27 12.28 13.95 -2.67
N GLU A 28 11.96 15.17 -2.20
CA GLU A 28 10.96 15.44 -1.18
C GLU A 28 9.55 15.65 -1.74
N TRP A 29 9.42 15.85 -3.04
CA TRP A 29 8.14 16.18 -3.67
C TRP A 29 7.35 14.91 -4.02
N THR A 30 6.03 15.02 -3.96
CA THR A 30 5.11 13.95 -4.38
C THR A 30 4.43 14.36 -5.67
N ALA A 31 4.65 13.59 -6.74
CA ALA A 31 3.97 13.82 -8.01
C ALA A 31 2.47 13.55 -7.89
N VAL A 32 1.65 14.50 -8.35
CA VAL A 32 0.19 14.35 -8.43
C VAL A 32 -0.18 14.02 -9.88
N THR A 33 -0.86 12.89 -10.08
CA THR A 33 -1.27 12.42 -11.40
C THR A 33 -2.78 12.26 -11.49
N ILE A 34 -3.35 12.49 -12.66
CA ILE A 34 -4.78 12.35 -12.95
C ILE A 34 -5.20 10.88 -12.99
N SER A 35 -4.28 9.96 -13.36
CA SER A 35 -4.55 8.52 -13.46
C SER A 35 -3.78 7.69 -12.44
N ARG A 36 -4.50 6.80 -11.74
CA ARG A 36 -3.90 5.76 -10.86
C ARG A 36 -2.90 4.88 -11.61
N GLY A 37 -3.13 4.61 -12.89
CA GLY A 37 -2.21 3.82 -13.72
C GLY A 37 -0.85 4.51 -13.86
N THR A 38 -0.85 5.83 -14.00
CA THR A 38 0.38 6.63 -14.10
C THR A 38 1.10 6.71 -12.77
N ALA A 39 0.40 7.01 -11.67
CA ALA A 39 0.98 6.97 -10.32
C ALA A 39 1.65 5.62 -10.05
N ASN A 40 0.99 4.51 -10.39
CA ASN A 40 1.56 3.16 -10.22
C ASN A 40 2.82 2.93 -11.05
N ARG A 41 2.89 3.46 -12.28
CA ARG A 41 4.08 3.36 -13.13
C ARG A 41 5.24 4.16 -12.55
N ILE A 42 4.98 5.38 -12.11
CA ILE A 42 5.96 6.27 -11.46
C ILE A 42 6.48 5.61 -10.18
N ASN A 43 5.60 5.16 -9.29
CA ASN A 43 5.98 4.46 -8.06
C ASN A 43 6.84 3.21 -8.34
N LYS A 44 6.52 2.43 -9.40
CA LYS A 44 7.33 1.28 -9.83
C LYS A 44 8.71 1.66 -10.34
N GLN A 45 8.83 2.79 -11.03
CA GLN A 45 10.12 3.31 -11.50
C GLN A 45 10.99 3.76 -10.32
N HIS A 46 10.41 4.54 -9.40
CA HIS A 46 11.10 5.00 -8.19
C HIS A 46 11.58 3.86 -7.30
N ILE A 47 10.71 2.92 -6.96
CA ILE A 47 11.12 1.77 -6.14
C ILE A 47 12.14 0.88 -6.88
N GLY A 48 12.10 0.84 -8.21
CA GLY A 48 13.09 0.16 -9.04
C GLY A 48 14.48 0.79 -8.93
N ALA A 49 14.56 2.12 -8.86
CA ALA A 49 15.80 2.88 -8.78
C ALA A 49 16.46 2.83 -7.38
N ILE A 50 15.69 2.60 -6.32
CA ILE A 50 16.23 2.46 -4.96
C ILE A 50 17.09 1.19 -4.87
N PRO A 51 18.35 1.27 -4.39
CA PRO A 51 19.21 0.10 -4.20
C PRO A 51 18.61 -0.97 -3.26
N GLY A 52 19.06 -2.21 -3.40
CA GLY A 52 18.63 -3.33 -2.56
C GLY A 52 17.43 -4.10 -3.11
N ASN A 53 17.15 -5.23 -2.47
CA ASN A 53 16.04 -6.10 -2.86
C ASN A 53 14.74 -5.67 -2.15
N PRO A 54 13.60 -5.63 -2.85
CA PRO A 54 12.34 -5.34 -2.21
C PRO A 54 11.90 -6.51 -1.31
N VAL A 55 11.31 -6.19 -0.17
CA VAL A 55 10.54 -7.13 0.65
C VAL A 55 9.08 -7.02 0.22
N THR A 56 8.45 -8.16 -0.05
CA THR A 56 7.04 -8.23 -0.44
C THR A 56 6.19 -8.59 0.78
N PHE A 57 5.22 -7.76 1.12
CA PHE A 57 4.25 -7.99 2.18
C PHE A 57 2.91 -8.31 1.53
N ASN A 58 2.37 -9.49 1.79
CA ASN A 58 1.09 -9.96 1.29
C ASN A 58 0.11 -10.06 2.47
N ALA A 59 -1.12 -9.62 2.28
CA ALA A 59 -2.19 -9.94 3.22
C ALA A 59 -3.33 -10.66 2.51
N GLY A 60 -3.74 -11.81 3.07
CA GLY A 60 -4.92 -12.56 2.62
C GLY A 60 -6.18 -12.03 3.30
N ILE A 61 -7.33 -12.05 2.62
CA ILE A 61 -8.64 -11.72 3.22
C ILE A 61 -9.33 -13.05 3.55
N SER A 62 -9.73 -13.23 4.80
CA SER A 62 -10.63 -14.31 5.22
C SER A 62 -12.06 -13.78 5.35
N ASP A 63 -13.01 -14.54 4.81
CA ASP A 63 -14.44 -14.29 5.01
C ASP A 63 -14.94 -15.25 6.10
N HIS A 64 -15.36 -14.69 7.23
CA HIS A 64 -15.87 -15.46 8.37
C HIS A 64 -17.40 -15.47 8.45
N ARG A 65 -18.11 -15.11 7.36
CA ARG A 65 -19.58 -15.24 7.33
C ARG A 65 -19.98 -16.70 7.62
N PRO A 66 -21.04 -16.93 8.43
CA PRO A 66 -21.57 -18.27 8.62
C PRO A 66 -21.86 -18.89 7.25
N PRO A 67 -21.58 -20.18 7.03
CA PRO A 67 -21.96 -20.86 5.80
C PRO A 67 -23.45 -20.66 5.57
N ALA A 68 -23.80 -19.82 4.60
CA ALA A 68 -25.03 -20.05 3.87
C ALA A 68 -24.85 -21.41 3.17
N GLU A 69 -25.93 -22.13 2.91
CA GLU A 69 -25.96 -23.51 2.39
C GLU A 69 -25.24 -23.72 1.03
N ASP A 70 -24.57 -22.69 0.49
CA ASP A 70 -23.71 -22.74 -0.69
C ASP A 70 -22.24 -22.94 -0.26
N GLU A 71 -21.67 -24.10 -0.65
CA GLU A 71 -20.31 -24.57 -0.34
C GLU A 71 -19.16 -23.72 -0.93
N ASP A 72 -19.44 -22.51 -1.41
CA ASP A 72 -18.47 -21.60 -2.02
C ASP A 72 -17.90 -20.56 -1.04
N ILE A 73 -17.64 -20.94 0.23
CA ILE A 73 -16.72 -20.16 1.09
C ILE A 73 -15.28 -20.49 0.69
N GLY A 74 -14.94 -20.12 -0.55
CA GLY A 74 -13.56 -20.00 -0.97
C GLY A 74 -12.99 -18.73 -0.36
N VAL A 75 -11.81 -18.83 0.26
CA VAL A 75 -11.00 -17.68 0.70
C VAL A 75 -10.94 -16.65 -0.43
N ILE A 76 -11.72 -15.56 -0.37
CA ILE A 76 -11.64 -14.47 -1.35
C ILE A 76 -10.46 -13.59 -0.96
N GLY A 77 -9.26 -14.15 -1.06
CA GLY A 77 -8.03 -13.39 -0.96
C GLY A 77 -7.89 -12.52 -2.19
N ILE A 78 -8.27 -11.24 -2.12
CA ILE A 78 -7.60 -10.24 -2.95
C ILE A 78 -6.30 -9.95 -2.21
N PRO A 79 -5.15 -10.51 -2.63
CA PRO A 79 -3.91 -10.29 -1.91
C PRO A 79 -3.57 -8.81 -1.98
N LEU A 80 -3.56 -8.13 -0.83
CA LEU A 80 -2.94 -6.82 -0.78
C LEU A 80 -1.43 -7.05 -0.79
N VAL A 81 -0.81 -6.81 -1.94
CA VAL A 81 0.63 -6.97 -2.14
C VAL A 81 1.30 -5.61 -2.08
N VAL A 82 2.08 -5.37 -1.03
CA VAL A 82 2.89 -4.15 -0.86
C VAL A 82 4.37 -4.54 -1.00
N LYS A 83 5.09 -3.87 -1.90
CA LYS A 83 6.55 -4.07 -2.05
C LYS A 83 7.26 -2.84 -1.50
N LEU A 84 8.19 -3.04 -0.57
CA LEU A 84 8.93 -1.96 0.07
C LEU A 84 10.44 -2.20 -0.07
N LYS A 85 11.20 -1.10 -0.08
CA LYS A 85 12.66 -1.07 0.03
C LYS A 85 13.06 -0.09 1.12
N LEU A 86 14.23 -0.27 1.70
CA LEU A 86 14.83 0.72 2.59
C LEU A 86 15.01 2.04 1.83
N GLY A 87 14.55 3.15 2.39
CA GLY A 87 14.60 4.46 1.75
C GLY A 87 13.48 4.73 0.75
N CYS A 88 12.45 3.87 0.64
CA CYS A 88 11.27 4.20 -0.15
C CYS A 88 10.33 5.16 0.59
N ARG A 89 9.65 6.02 -0.16
CA ARG A 89 8.59 6.88 0.36
C ARG A 89 7.26 6.14 0.39
N ILE A 90 6.47 6.38 1.42
CA ILE A 90 5.14 5.79 1.59
C ILE A 90 4.12 6.87 1.94
N VAL A 91 2.85 6.55 1.73
CA VAL A 91 1.70 7.31 2.23
C VAL A 91 0.85 6.42 3.12
N PHE A 92 0.46 6.93 4.28
CA PHE A 92 -0.46 6.26 5.17
C PHE A 92 -1.88 6.32 4.61
N THR A 93 -2.58 5.19 4.56
CA THR A 93 -3.94 5.09 4.01
C THR A 93 -5.02 4.97 5.09
N LYS A 94 -4.62 4.97 6.36
CA LYS A 94 -5.50 4.85 7.53
C LYS A 94 -5.09 5.81 8.63
N ASN A 95 -6.02 6.08 9.53
CA ASN A 95 -5.76 6.85 10.74
C ASN A 95 -5.39 5.90 11.89
N CYS A 96 -4.34 6.24 12.63
CA CYS A 96 -4.03 5.64 13.92
C CYS A 96 -3.92 6.77 14.96
N ARG A 97 -4.87 6.80 15.90
CA ARG A 97 -5.02 7.91 16.84
C ARG A 97 -3.73 8.10 17.65
N GLY A 98 -3.14 9.28 17.56
CA GLY A 98 -1.92 9.65 18.28
C GLY A 98 -0.60 9.21 17.63
N ALA A 99 -0.63 8.53 16.49
CA ALA A 99 0.56 8.11 15.76
C ALA A 99 0.65 8.74 14.37
N TYR A 100 -0.31 8.47 13.48
CA TYR A 100 -0.32 8.94 12.10
C TYR A 100 -1.74 9.10 11.56
N CYS A 101 -1.88 9.93 10.53
CA CYS A 101 -3.13 10.19 9.85
C CYS A 101 -3.11 9.64 8.41
N ASN A 102 -4.28 9.36 7.86
CA ASN A 102 -4.43 9.10 6.43
C ASN A 102 -3.95 10.31 5.64
N GLY A 103 -3.06 10.09 4.67
CA GLY A 103 -2.38 11.13 3.90
C GLY A 103 -1.03 11.57 4.48
N ASP A 104 -0.65 11.14 5.68
CA ASP A 104 0.72 11.35 6.16
C ASP A 104 1.71 10.67 5.21
N LEU A 105 2.82 11.34 4.95
CA LEU A 105 3.93 10.83 4.15
C LEU A 105 5.12 10.51 5.06
N GLY A 106 5.94 9.57 4.63
CA GLY A 106 7.17 9.25 5.34
C GLY A 106 8.15 8.39 4.55
N LEU A 107 9.34 8.25 5.11
CA LEU A 107 10.45 7.48 4.56
C LEU A 107 10.64 6.20 5.38
N VAL A 108 10.73 5.04 4.72
CA VAL A 108 11.08 3.78 5.38
C VAL A 108 12.56 3.81 5.77
N THR A 109 12.84 3.93 7.07
CA THR A 109 14.21 4.02 7.61
C THR A 109 14.75 2.69 8.11
N GLU A 110 13.88 1.72 8.38
CA GLU A 110 14.28 0.39 8.84
C GLU A 110 13.19 -0.65 8.51
N MET A 111 13.60 -1.90 8.33
CA MET A 111 12.70 -3.05 8.31
C MET A 111 13.08 -3.97 9.46
N LEU A 112 12.14 -4.27 10.33
CA LEU A 112 12.35 -5.05 11.54
C LEU A 112 11.68 -6.41 11.38
N ASN A 113 12.30 -7.46 11.93
CA ASN A 113 11.78 -8.83 11.92
C ASN A 113 11.58 -9.41 10.50
N VAL A 114 12.41 -9.01 9.52
CA VAL A 114 12.37 -9.51 8.12
C VAL A 114 13.74 -9.96 7.58
N GLU A 115 14.70 -10.24 8.46
CA GLU A 115 16.07 -10.57 8.07
C GLU A 115 16.12 -11.84 7.20
N GLY A 116 16.67 -11.71 5.99
CA GLY A 116 16.77 -12.80 5.02
C GLY A 116 15.45 -13.16 4.32
N VAL A 117 14.35 -12.46 4.61
CA VAL A 117 13.02 -12.76 4.08
C VAL A 117 12.73 -11.92 2.83
N LYS A 118 12.33 -12.59 1.73
CA LYS A 118 11.89 -11.92 0.49
C LYS A 118 10.39 -11.63 0.46
N GLN A 119 9.62 -12.41 1.23
CA GLN A 119 8.16 -12.38 1.25
C GLN A 119 7.64 -12.65 2.66
N VAL A 120 6.73 -11.79 3.12
CA VAL A 120 5.98 -11.91 4.37
C VAL A 120 4.51 -12.08 4.02
N ASP A 121 3.88 -13.14 4.51
CA ASP A 121 2.45 -13.40 4.34
C ASP A 121 1.75 -13.19 5.68
N TYR A 122 0.90 -12.16 5.77
CA TYR A 122 -0.04 -11.98 6.88
C TYR A 122 -1.24 -12.88 6.65
N GLY A 123 -1.39 -13.90 7.50
CA GLY A 123 -2.59 -14.74 7.57
C GLY A 123 -3.78 -14.00 8.20
N ALA A 124 -4.96 -14.63 8.17
CA ALA A 124 -6.14 -14.20 8.91
C ALA A 124 -5.77 -14.06 10.40
N PHE A 125 -5.75 -12.83 10.90
CA PHE A 125 -5.38 -12.50 12.27
C PHE A 125 -6.45 -13.04 13.23
N ASP A 126 -6.19 -14.17 13.89
CA ASP A 126 -7.04 -14.65 14.99
C ASP A 126 -6.32 -14.83 16.33
N GLU A 127 -5.00 -14.69 16.42
CA GLU A 127 -4.33 -14.77 17.72
C GLU A 127 -3.25 -13.71 17.95
N ALA A 128 -3.32 -13.17 19.16
CA ALA A 128 -2.41 -12.21 19.75
C ALA A 128 -0.98 -12.77 19.78
N CYS A 129 -0.19 -12.47 18.76
CA CYS A 129 1.25 -12.58 18.85
C CYS A 129 1.82 -11.26 19.36
N GLU A 130 2.70 -11.35 20.36
CA GLU A 130 3.48 -10.22 20.85
C GLU A 130 4.15 -9.49 19.68
N LEU A 131 4.06 -8.15 19.66
CA LEU A 131 4.64 -7.27 18.63
C LEU A 131 6.13 -7.54 18.34
N SER A 132 6.83 -8.22 19.26
CA SER A 132 8.24 -8.59 19.15
C SER A 132 8.57 -9.52 17.97
N SER A 133 7.58 -10.26 17.44
CA SER A 133 7.80 -11.24 16.35
C SER A 133 7.11 -10.88 15.04
N VAL A 134 6.35 -9.78 14.99
CA VAL A 134 5.61 -9.37 13.80
C VAL A 134 6.54 -8.56 12.87
N PRO A 135 6.60 -8.87 11.56
CA PRO A 135 7.26 -8.03 10.57
C PRO A 135 6.69 -6.62 10.57
N VAL A 136 7.55 -5.63 10.81
CA VAL A 136 7.16 -4.21 10.89
C VAL A 136 8.20 -3.35 10.20
N ILE A 137 7.83 -2.10 9.89
CA ILE A 137 8.74 -1.10 9.33
C ILE A 137 8.86 0.08 10.28
N ARG A 138 10.04 0.69 10.31
CA ARG A 138 10.23 2.00 10.91
C ARG A 138 10.12 3.06 9.83
N VAL A 139 9.32 4.08 10.10
CA VAL A 139 9.01 5.16 9.17
C VAL A 139 9.30 6.49 9.86
N LYS A 140 10.11 7.32 9.22
CA LYS A 140 10.29 8.72 9.60
C LYS A 140 9.20 9.56 8.93
N LEU A 141 8.31 10.15 9.72
CA LEU A 141 7.23 11.01 9.21
C LEU A 141 7.78 12.34 8.70
N ASP A 142 7.30 12.79 7.55
CA ASP A 142 7.75 14.06 6.97
C ASP A 142 7.29 15.26 7.83
N ARG A 143 6.04 15.21 8.31
CA ARG A 143 5.43 16.35 9.03
C ARG A 143 6.07 16.66 10.38
N THR A 144 6.63 15.66 11.06
CA THR A 144 7.16 15.80 12.43
C THR A 144 8.62 15.39 12.56
N GLY A 145 9.19 14.68 11.57
CA GLY A 145 10.49 14.04 11.68
C GLY A 145 10.56 12.87 12.67
N GLN A 146 9.44 12.52 13.31
CA GLN A 146 9.35 11.44 14.28
C GLN A 146 9.48 10.07 13.59
N GLU A 147 10.21 9.15 14.22
CA GLU A 147 10.21 7.75 13.83
C GLU A 147 9.10 6.98 14.54
N ILE A 148 8.33 6.23 13.76
CA ILE A 148 7.25 5.37 14.25
C ILE A 148 7.41 3.97 13.67
N THR A 149 7.02 2.96 14.46
CA THR A 149 6.97 1.57 14.01
C THR A 149 5.55 1.26 13.59
N VAL A 150 5.37 0.71 12.37
CA VAL A 150 4.06 0.40 11.81
C VAL A 150 4.07 -0.92 11.07
N GLU A 151 2.92 -1.56 11.00
CA GLU A 151 2.69 -2.71 10.13
C GLU A 151 2.49 -2.23 8.68
N PRO A 152 3.29 -2.70 7.71
CA PRO A 152 3.16 -2.36 6.28
C PRO A 152 1.76 -2.60 5.72
N VAL A 153 1.07 -3.58 6.30
CA VAL A 153 -0.30 -3.93 5.95
C VAL A 153 -1.11 -4.04 7.23
N THR A 154 -2.00 -3.07 7.45
CA THR A 154 -3.00 -3.14 8.51
C THR A 154 -4.31 -3.61 7.87
N GLN A 155 -4.71 -4.86 8.06
CA GLN A 155 -6.07 -5.25 7.66
C GLN A 155 -7.09 -4.77 8.69
N THR A 156 -8.24 -4.31 8.18
CA THR A 156 -9.45 -4.16 8.99
C THR A 156 -10.48 -5.01 8.28
N VAL A 157 -10.75 -6.21 8.80
CA VAL A 157 -11.88 -7.02 8.36
C VAL A 157 -13.11 -6.35 8.97
N THR A 158 -13.86 -5.59 8.17
CA THR A 158 -15.13 -4.99 8.63
C THR A 158 -16.24 -5.96 8.26
N ASN A 159 -16.71 -6.73 9.24
CA ASN A 159 -17.97 -7.48 9.12
C ASN A 159 -19.11 -6.44 9.03
N TYR A 160 -19.85 -6.45 7.93
CA TYR A 160 -21.17 -5.82 7.84
C TYR A 160 -22.23 -6.92 7.76
#